data_AF-A0AAV0WLJ2-F1
#
_entry.id   AF-A0AAV0WLJ2-F1
#
_cell.length_a   1.000
_cell.length_b   1.000
_cell.length_c   1.000
_cell.angle_alpha   90.00
_cell.angle_beta   90.00
_cell.angle_gamma   90.00
#
_symmetry.space_group_name_H-M   'P 1'
#
loop_
_entity.id
_entity.type
_entity.pdbx_description
1 polymer ?
#
loop_
_entity_poly.entity_id
_entity_poly.type
_entity_poly.pdbx_seq_one_letter_code
_entity_poly.pdbx_strand_id
1 'polypeptide(L)'
;MPSCIICGRTKNQTSKAANISFHMFPKDESDKIKWNNFLIKNFLNPENVTISSLVCSLHFDKSCFILNKSRKLLKRQPLHP
;
A
#
# COMPACT_ATOMS: atom_id res chain seq x y z
N MET A 1 12.32 -12.39 -2.15
CA MET A 1 12.09 -11.42 -1.06
C MET A 1 10.90 -10.57 -1.44
N PRO A 2 9.92 -10.34 -0.55
CA PRO A 2 8.75 -9.56 -0.91
C PRO A 2 9.15 -8.07 -1.07
N SER A 3 8.76 -7.49 -2.20
CA SER A 3 9.11 -6.14 -2.63
C SER A 3 7.87 -5.32 -2.97
N CYS A 4 8.03 -4.00 -2.95
CA CYS A 4 7.00 -3.08 -3.38
C CYS A 4 6.76 -3.24 -4.88
N ILE A 5 5.51 -3.49 -5.29
CA ILE A 5 5.16 -3.64 -6.70
C ILE A 5 5.27 -2.33 -7.50
N ILE A 6 5.21 -1.17 -6.84
CA ILE A 6 5.31 0.14 -7.50
C ILE A 6 6.77 0.58 -7.72
N CYS A 7 7.63 0.44 -6.72
CA CYS A 7 9.01 0.96 -6.78
C CYS A 7 10.11 -0.08 -6.58
N GLY A 8 9.77 -1.37 -6.46
CA GLY A 8 10.74 -2.45 -6.27
C GLY A 8 11.43 -2.50 -4.90
N ARG A 9 11.18 -1.54 -3.99
CA ARG A 9 11.80 -1.54 -2.65
C ARG A 9 11.56 -2.86 -1.93
N THR A 10 12.62 -3.50 -1.47
CA THR A 10 12.56 -4.74 -0.70
C THR A 10 12.50 -4.45 0.79
N LYS A 11 11.83 -5.34 1.54
CA LYS A 11 11.81 -5.28 3.00
C LYS A 11 13.19 -5.67 3.57
N ASN A 12 14.05 -4.68 3.80
CA ASN A 12 15.42 -4.83 4.32
C ASN A 12 15.70 -3.90 5.52
N GLN A 13 16.90 -3.97 6.10
CA GLN A 13 17.30 -3.11 7.24
C GLN A 13 17.23 -1.61 6.90
N THR A 14 17.59 -1.21 5.67
CA THR A 14 17.48 0.19 5.20
C THR A 14 16.03 0.69 5.27
N SER A 15 15.08 -0.12 4.80
CA SER A 15 13.65 0.22 4.86
C SER A 15 13.15 0.30 6.30
N LYS A 16 13.66 -0.56 7.20
CA LYS A 16 13.34 -0.53 8.62
C LYS A 16 13.87 0.75 9.30
N ALA A 17 15.12 1.14 9.01
CA ALA A 17 15.72 2.37 9.52
C ALA A 17 14.96 3.62 9.03
N ALA A 18 14.47 3.60 7.79
CA ALA A 18 13.64 4.66 7.21
C ALA A 18 12.16 4.63 7.65
N ASN A 19 11.78 3.76 8.60
CA ASN A 19 10.39 3.60 9.08
C ASN A 19 9.37 3.29 7.97
N ILE A 20 9.81 2.60 6.90
CA ILE A 20 8.97 2.20 5.78
C ILE A 20 8.27 0.88 6.13
N SER A 21 6.94 0.90 6.17
CA SER A 21 6.12 -0.31 6.30
C SER A 21 5.68 -0.83 4.94
N PHE A 22 5.37 -2.12 4.86
CA PHE A 22 4.86 -2.76 3.65
C PHE A 22 3.47 -3.30 3.93
N HIS A 23 2.53 -2.98 3.04
CA HIS A 23 1.11 -3.29 3.18
C HIS A 23 0.71 -4.27 2.08
N MET A 24 0.00 -5.33 2.48
CA MET A 24 -0.62 -6.28 1.56
C MET A 24 -1.94 -5.72 1.04
N PHE A 25 -2.39 -6.28 -0.08
CA PHE A 25 -3.71 -5.99 -0.61
C PHE A 25 -4.81 -6.40 0.39
N PRO A 26 -5.88 -5.59 0.52
CA PRO A 26 -7.01 -5.92 1.37
C PRO A 26 -7.76 -7.13 0.82
N LYS A 27 -8.37 -7.91 1.73
CA LYS A 27 -9.25 -9.03 1.37
C LYS A 27 -10.67 -8.54 1.06
N ASP A 28 -11.12 -7.49 1.73
CA ASP A 28 -12.43 -6.87 1.54
C ASP A 28 -12.58 -6.23 0.16
N GLU A 29 -13.70 -6.50 -0.53
CA GLU A 29 -13.99 -5.99 -1.87
C GLU A 29 -14.02 -4.45 -1.93
N SER A 30 -14.61 -3.79 -0.92
CA SER A 30 -14.72 -2.33 -0.88
C SER A 30 -13.35 -1.64 -0.81
N ASP A 31 -12.39 -2.24 -0.12
CA ASP A 31 -11.03 -1.72 -0.04
C ASP A 31 -10.19 -2.15 -1.25
N LYS A 32 -10.52 -3.29 -1.89
CA LYS A 32 -9.95 -3.74 -3.17
C LYS A 32 -10.17 -2.72 -4.29
N ILE A 33 -11.37 -2.15 -4.41
CA ILE A 33 -11.68 -1.13 -5.42
C ILE A 33 -10.75 0.09 -5.28
N LYS A 34 -10.53 0.56 -4.05
CA LYS A 34 -9.63 1.69 -3.78
C LYS A 34 -8.18 1.37 -4.16
N TRP A 35 -7.74 0.15 -3.87
CA TRP A 35 -6.41 -0.33 -4.25
C TRP A 35 -6.25 -0.48 -5.77
N ASN A 36 -7.28 -0.93 -6.48
CA ASN A 36 -7.26 -0.98 -7.95
C ASN A 36 -7.11 0.42 -8.55
N ASN A 37 -7.89 1.39 -8.07
CA ASN A 37 -7.77 2.78 -8.50
C ASN A 37 -6.37 3.34 -8.23
N PHE A 38 -5.80 3.01 -7.07
CA PHE A 38 -4.45 3.39 -6.71
C PHE A 38 -3.39 2.75 -7.63
N LEU A 39 -3.54 1.49 -8.00
CA LEU A 39 -2.66 0.82 -8.96
C LEU A 39 -2.73 1.48 -10.34
N ILE A 40 -3.93 1.74 -10.84
CA ILE A 40 -4.14 2.41 -12.12
C ILE A 40 -3.48 3.80 -12.11
N LYS A 41 -3.63 4.57 -11.02
CA LYS A 41 -2.93 5.86 -10.84
C LYS A 41 -1.40 5.75 -10.85
N ASN A 42 -0.84 4.59 -10.51
CA ASN A 42 0.59 4.31 -10.56
C ASN A 42 0.99 3.54 -11.84
N PHE A 43 0.15 3.56 -12.89
CA PHE A 43 0.39 2.87 -14.17
C PHE A 43 0.57 1.35 -14.04
N LEU A 44 -0.07 0.74 -13.03
CA LEU A 44 -0.09 -0.69 -12.82
C LEU A 44 -1.47 -1.26 -13.14
N ASN A 45 -1.50 -2.41 -13.83
CA ASN A 45 -2.73 -3.14 -14.07
C ASN A 45 -3.08 -3.99 -12.84
N PRO A 46 -4.28 -3.82 -12.24
CA PRO A 46 -4.71 -4.60 -11.07
C PRO A 46 -4.79 -6.11 -11.34
N GLU A 47 -4.99 -6.52 -12.58
CA GLU A 47 -4.99 -7.94 -12.99
C GLU A 47 -3.60 -8.59 -12.87
N ASN A 48 -2.53 -7.82 -12.98
CA ASN A 48 -1.16 -8.31 -12.84
C ASN A 48 -0.69 -8.33 -11.38
N VAL A 49 -1.52 -7.86 -10.45
CA VAL A 49 -1.18 -7.81 -9.03
C VAL A 49 -1.68 -9.07 -8.33
N THR A 50 -0.74 -9.80 -7.75
CA THR A 50 -1.02 -10.99 -6.96
C THR A 50 -1.32 -10.65 -5.51
N ILE A 51 -1.99 -11.55 -4.79
CA ILE A 51 -2.27 -11.37 -3.34
C ILE A 51 -1.01 -11.21 -2.48
N SER A 52 0.14 -11.66 -3.00
CA SER A 52 1.46 -11.56 -2.37
C SER A 52 2.17 -10.25 -2.66
N SER A 53 1.65 -9.42 -3.57
CA SER A 53 2.21 -8.13 -3.88
C SER A 53 2.10 -7.19 -2.68
N LEU A 54 3.17 -6.43 -2.44
CA LEU A 54 3.21 -5.44 -1.37
C LEU A 54 3.30 -4.04 -1.96
N VAL A 55 2.80 -3.06 -1.21
CA VAL A 55 3.07 -1.65 -1.46
C VAL A 55 3.74 -1.04 -0.24
N CYS A 56 4.83 -0.29 -0.43
CA CYS A 56 5.51 0.38 0.66
C CYS A 56 4.78 1.66 1.08
N SER A 57 4.91 2.03 2.36
CA SER A 57 4.20 3.15 2.97
C SER A 57 4.51 4.52 2.36
N LEU A 58 5.56 4.63 1.54
CA LEU A 58 5.94 5.85 0.84
C LEU A 58 5.02 6.20 -0.33
N HIS A 59 4.26 5.24 -0.87
CA HIS A 59 3.29 5.54 -1.93
C HIS A 59 1.91 5.88 -1.39
N PHE A 60 1.71 5.76 -0.08
CA PHE A 60 0.48 6.18 0.56
C PHE A 60 0.73 7.53 1.21
N ASP A 61 -0.16 8.48 0.96
CA ASP A 61 -0.09 9.75 1.67
C ASP A 61 -0.36 9.52 3.17
N LYS A 62 0.23 10.35 4.05
CA LYS A 62 0.02 10.26 5.51
C LYS A 62 -1.46 10.36 5.88
N SER A 63 -2.26 11.06 5.06
CA SER A 63 -3.72 11.17 5.19
C SER A 63 -4.46 9.85 4.91
N CYS A 64 -3.88 8.94 4.13
CA CYS A 64 -4.42 7.61 3.85
C CYS A 64 -4.22 6.62 5.00
N PHE A 65 -3.60 7.02 6.11
CA PHE A 65 -3.40 6.16 7.28
C PHE A 65 -4.24 6.64 8.48
N ILE A 66 -5.04 5.74 9.04
CA ILE A 66 -5.49 5.85 10.43
C ILE A 66 -4.32 5.42 11.30
N LEU A 67 -3.66 6.39 11.91
CA LEU A 67 -2.90 6.12 13.13
C LEU A 67 -3.90 5.83 14.25
N ASN A 68 -4.20 4.56 14.46
CA ASN A 68 -4.82 4.13 15.71
C ASN A 68 -3.68 3.72 16.65
N LYS A 69 -3.75 4.10 17.94
CA LYS A 69 -2.60 4.20 18.89
C LYS A 69 -1.73 2.94 19.10
N SER A 70 -2.03 1.82 18.46
CA SER A 70 -1.21 0.59 18.47
C SER A 70 -0.98 -0.07 17.09
N ARG A 71 -1.55 0.47 16.00
CA ARG A 71 -1.48 -0.09 14.62
C ARG A 71 -1.65 1.02 13.56
N LYS A 72 -0.74 1.12 12.58
CA LYS A 72 -0.95 1.92 11.36
C LYS A 72 -1.90 1.17 10.43
N LEU A 73 -3.16 1.59 10.36
CA LEU A 73 -4.18 1.03 9.46
C LEU A 73 -4.43 2.01 8.31
N LEU A 74 -4.76 1.53 7.10
CA LEU A 74 -5.16 2.42 6.01
C LEU A 74 -6.59 2.96 6.27
N LYS A 75 -6.79 4.26 6.05
CA LYS A 75 -8.03 4.98 6.34
C LYS A 75 -9.07 4.75 5.27
N ARG A 76 -10.25 4.29 5.69
CA ARG A 76 -11.44 4.09 4.86
C ARG A 76 -12.13 5.43 4.56
N GLN A 77 -11.50 6.41 3.92
CA GLN A 77 -12.22 7.62 3.46
C GLN A 77 -11.61 8.19 2.16
N PRO A 78 -12.41 8.92 1.35
CA PRO A 78 -12.22 9.00 -0.09
C PRO A 78 -11.07 9.93 -0.46
N LEU A 79 -10.20 9.42 -1.34
CA LEU A 79 -9.22 10.22 -2.06
C LEU A 79 -10.00 11.18 -2.98
N HIS A 80 -10.12 12.44 -2.55
CA HIS A 80 -10.66 13.52 -3.37
C HIS A 80 -9.71 13.82 -4.56
N PRO A 81 -10.22 14.49 -5.61
CA PRO A 81 -9.72 14.45 -6.99
C PRO A 81 -8.32 15.04 -7.17
#